data_AF-A0A0R0HGB6-F1
#
_entry.id   AF-A0A0R0HGB6-F1
#
_cell.length_a   1.000
_cell.length_b   1.000
_cell.length_c   1.000
_cell.angle_alpha   90.00
_cell.angle_beta   90.00
_cell.angle_gamma   90.00
#
_symmetry.space_group_name_H-M   'P 1'
#
loop_
_entity.id
_entity.type
_entity.pdbx_description
1 polymer ?
#
loop_
_entity_poly.entity_id
_entity_poly.type
_entity_poly.pdbx_seq_one_letter_code
_entity_poly.pdbx_strand_id
1 'polypeptide(L)'
;MERVLADVLRDQRNLGNKGDGGWKRSALNAAAAVLSTSFIVNVTSYNVKNRIKLWRSWYGIVSDILGQSGFDWDGTKHMITVENENAWNEYCTSHKSAKPFRFKVLQIWDDIVDFCAKDRATGHGAETAMIWILIKR
;
A
#
# COMPACT_ATOMS: atom_id res chain seq x y z
N MET A 1 -6.88 12.67 3.43
CA MET A 1 -7.80 11.52 3.37
C MET A 1 -7.09 10.19 3.59
N GLU A 2 -6.03 9.88 2.84
CA GLU A 2 -5.29 8.60 2.97
C GLU A 2 -4.88 8.25 4.40
N ARG A 3 -4.24 9.19 5.11
CA ARG A 3 -3.80 8.98 6.50
C ARG A 3 -4.96 8.61 7.41
N VAL A 4 -6.05 9.38 7.38
CA VAL A 4 -7.27 9.10 8.15
C VAL A 4 -7.85 7.73 7.81
N LEU A 5 -7.85 7.33 6.53
CA LEU A 5 -8.31 6.00 6.15
C LEU A 5 -7.41 4.91 6.74
N ALA A 6 -6.09 5.09 6.69
CA ALA A 6 -5.14 4.14 7.26
C ALA A 6 -5.31 4.00 8.77
N ASP A 7 -5.46 5.13 9.49
CA ASP A 7 -5.69 5.17 10.93
C ASP A 7 -6.97 4.41 11.30
N VAL A 8 -8.09 4.69 10.63
CA VAL A 8 -9.35 3.97 10.91
C VAL A 8 -9.24 2.49 10.58
N LEU A 9 -8.58 2.11 9.49
CA LEU A 9 -8.40 0.69 9.16
C LEU A 9 -7.52 -0.02 10.22
N ARG A 10 -6.51 0.65 10.75
CA ARG A 10 -5.69 0.14 11.86
C ARG A 10 -6.55 -0.11 13.10
N ASP A 11 -7.40 0.83 13.48
CA ASP A 11 -8.32 0.68 14.60
C ASP A 11 -9.33 -0.46 14.36
N GLN A 12 -9.90 -0.52 13.16
CA GLN A 12 -10.84 -1.59 12.80
C GLN A 12 -10.18 -2.97 12.82
N ARG A 13 -8.90 -3.08 12.43
CA ARG A 13 -8.15 -4.33 12.57
C ARG A 13 -7.96 -4.69 14.04
N ASN A 14 -7.60 -3.73 14.89
CA ASN A 14 -7.41 -3.97 16.33
C ASN A 14 -8.72 -4.42 17.01
N LEU A 15 -9.87 -4.02 16.48
CA LEU A 15 -11.20 -4.50 16.88
C LEU A 15 -11.58 -5.87 16.28
N GLY A 16 -10.68 -6.54 15.56
CA GLY A 16 -10.95 -7.84 14.94
C GLY A 16 -11.85 -7.77 13.69
N ASN A 17 -11.95 -6.62 13.03
CA ASN A 17 -12.72 -6.45 11.79
C ASN A 17 -11.91 -6.72 10.51
N LYS A 18 -10.70 -7.28 10.63
CA LYS A 18 -9.93 -7.86 9.53
C LYS A 18 -9.68 -9.34 9.84
N GLY A 19 -10.13 -10.23 8.95
CA GLY A 19 -9.80 -11.67 8.99
C GLY A 19 -9.11 -12.12 7.70
N ASP A 20 -8.93 -13.42 7.52
CA ASP A 20 -8.24 -14.00 6.35
C ASP A 20 -8.96 -13.69 5.03
N GLY A 21 -10.30 -13.60 5.07
CA GLY A 21 -11.13 -13.18 3.93
C GLY A 21 -11.11 -11.67 3.65
N GLY A 22 -10.34 -10.89 4.40
CA GLY A 22 -10.22 -9.44 4.29
C GLY A 22 -11.07 -8.65 5.30
N TRP A 23 -11.43 -7.42 4.90
CA TRP A 23 -12.13 -6.48 5.77
C TRP A 23 -13.62 -6.80 5.89
N LYS A 24 -14.12 -6.91 7.13
CA LYS A 24 -15.54 -7.07 7.41
C LYS A 24 -16.31 -5.82 6.95
N ARG A 25 -17.61 -5.99 6.67
CA ARG A 25 -18.50 -4.89 6.28
C ARG A 25 -18.54 -3.77 7.33
N SER A 26 -18.48 -4.14 8.62
CA SER A 26 -18.38 -3.20 9.75
C SER A 26 -17.19 -2.25 9.60
N ALA A 27 -15.99 -2.76 9.28
CA ALA A 27 -14.80 -1.95 9.06
C ALA A 27 -14.97 -0.95 7.90
N LEU A 28 -15.48 -1.43 6.76
CA LEU A 28 -15.65 -0.59 5.58
C LEU A 28 -16.69 0.52 5.82
N ASN A 29 -17.76 0.21 6.53
CA ASN A 29 -18.79 1.19 6.91
C ASN A 29 -18.27 2.20 7.93
N ALA A 30 -17.51 1.76 8.93
CA ALA A 30 -16.90 2.66 9.92
C ALA A 30 -15.91 3.63 9.27
N ALA A 31 -15.02 3.13 8.40
CA ALA A 31 -14.11 3.97 7.62
C ALA A 31 -14.86 4.97 6.73
N ALA A 32 -15.91 4.53 6.04
CA ALA A 32 -16.74 5.40 5.21
C ALA A 32 -17.41 6.52 6.03
N ALA A 33 -17.96 6.18 7.20
CA ALA A 33 -18.58 7.16 8.10
C ALA A 33 -17.57 8.20 8.60
N VAL A 34 -16.40 7.75 9.10
CA VAL A 34 -15.35 8.66 9.59
C VAL A 34 -14.86 9.57 8.47
N LEU A 35 -14.56 9.03 7.29
CA LEU A 35 -14.11 9.85 6.16
C LEU A 35 -15.18 10.86 5.72
N SER A 36 -16.46 10.45 5.72
CA SER A 36 -17.54 11.34 5.33
C SER A 36 -17.67 12.52 6.29
N THR A 37 -17.60 12.25 7.59
CA THR A 37 -17.66 13.28 8.63
C THR A 37 -16.42 14.17 8.63
N SER A 38 -15.22 13.59 8.57
CA SER A 38 -13.97 14.35 8.67
C SER A 38 -13.71 15.26 7.48
N PHE A 39 -14.21 14.92 6.30
CA PHE A 39 -13.97 15.68 5.07
C PHE A 39 -15.25 16.32 4.49
N ILE A 40 -16.41 16.15 5.15
CA ILE A 40 -17.72 16.66 4.72
C ILE A 40 -18.03 16.25 3.26
N VAL A 41 -17.86 14.97 2.97
CA VAL A 41 -18.12 14.38 1.64
C VAL A 41 -18.89 13.08 1.79
N ASN A 42 -19.56 12.61 0.73
CA ASN A 42 -20.23 11.31 0.77
C ASN A 42 -19.23 10.20 0.39
N VAL A 43 -18.67 9.52 1.38
CA VAL A 43 -17.86 8.32 1.19
C VAL A 43 -18.71 7.09 1.48
N THR A 44 -18.73 6.16 0.53
CA THR A 44 -19.39 4.86 0.70
C THR A 44 -18.38 3.77 1.05
N SER A 45 -18.85 2.67 1.63
CA SER A 45 -18.01 1.47 1.84
C SER A 45 -17.46 0.89 0.54
N TYR A 46 -18.12 1.13 -0.59
CA TYR A 46 -17.59 0.80 -1.92
C TYR A 46 -16.36 1.65 -2.27
N ASN A 47 -16.38 2.96 -2.00
CA ASN A 47 -15.22 3.83 -2.22
C ASN A 47 -14.02 3.38 -1.37
N VAL A 48 -14.26 3.06 -0.09
CA VAL A 48 -13.23 2.53 0.82
C VAL A 48 -12.65 1.22 0.28
N LYS A 49 -13.51 0.28 -0.12
CA LYS A 49 -13.07 -1.00 -0.69
C LYS A 49 -12.23 -0.81 -1.94
N ASN A 50 -12.61 0.10 -2.83
CA ASN A 50 -11.84 0.42 -4.03
C ASN A 50 -10.48 1.05 -3.69
N ARG A 51 -10.43 1.89 -2.64
CA ARG A 51 -9.16 2.48 -2.19
C ARG A 51 -8.20 1.43 -1.65
N ILE A 52 -8.69 0.47 -0.85
CA ILE A 52 -7.88 -0.66 -0.37
C ILE A 52 -7.38 -1.53 -1.54
N LYS A 53 -8.22 -1.77 -2.55
CA LYS A 53 -7.77 -2.47 -3.78
C LYS A 53 -6.65 -1.71 -4.50
N LEU A 54 -6.77 -0.39 -4.57
CA LEU A 54 -5.74 0.46 -5.17
C LEU A 54 -4.42 0.38 -4.38
N TRP A 55 -4.47 0.40 -3.05
CA TRP A 55 -3.29 0.20 -2.20
C TRP A 55 -2.62 -1.14 -2.41
N ARG A 56 -3.39 -2.23 -2.58
CA ARG A 56 -2.83 -3.55 -2.93
C ARG A 56 -2.13 -3.54 -4.28
N SER A 57 -2.70 -2.86 -5.27
CA SER A 57 -2.06 -2.70 -6.58
C SER A 57 -0.76 -1.90 -6.46
N TRP A 58 -0.75 -0.82 -5.67
CA TRP A 58 0.47 -0.05 -5.42
C TRP A 58 1.52 -0.88 -4.68
N TYR A 59 1.12 -1.65 -3.67
CA TYR A 59 2.01 -2.56 -2.95
C TYR A 59 2.68 -3.54 -3.91
N GLY A 60 1.91 -4.15 -4.82
CA GLY A 60 2.46 -5.06 -5.83
C GLY A 60 3.51 -4.41 -6.73
N ILE A 61 3.21 -3.23 -7.27
CA ILE A 61 4.12 -2.51 -8.17
C ILE A 61 5.38 -2.06 -7.43
N VAL A 62 5.22 -1.42 -6.28
CA VAL A 62 6.36 -0.86 -5.52
C VAL A 62 7.23 -1.97 -4.95
N SER A 63 6.64 -3.07 -4.45
CA SER A 63 7.42 -4.23 -3.99
C SER A 63 8.20 -4.89 -5.13
N ASP A 64 7.63 -4.93 -6.34
CA ASP A 64 8.33 -5.47 -7.51
C ASP A 64 9.51 -4.58 -7.92
N ILE A 65 9.32 -3.25 -7.95
CA ILE A 65 10.38 -2.26 -8.20
C ILE A 65 11.50 -2.41 -7.17
N LEU A 66 11.17 -2.42 -5.87
CA LEU A 66 12.14 -2.52 -4.78
C LEU A 66 12.80 -3.91 -4.69
N GLY A 67 12.27 -4.91 -5.40
CA GLY A 67 12.91 -6.20 -5.58
C GLY A 67 13.98 -6.20 -6.68
N GLN A 68 14.06 -5.15 -7.51
CA GLN A 68 15.09 -5.03 -8.55
C GLN A 68 16.34 -4.32 -8.02
N SER A 69 17.50 -4.71 -8.53
CA SER A 69 18.75 -3.99 -8.27
C SER A 69 18.72 -2.58 -8.90
N GLY A 70 19.19 -1.57 -8.17
CA GLY A 70 19.35 -0.19 -8.66
C GLY A 70 18.16 0.74 -8.38
N PHE A 71 17.11 0.23 -7.73
CA PHE A 71 16.00 1.01 -7.20
C PHE A 71 15.93 0.84 -5.68
N ASP A 72 15.62 1.92 -4.97
CA ASP A 72 15.49 1.91 -3.51
C ASP A 72 14.32 2.82 -3.08
N TRP A 73 14.02 2.84 -1.78
CA TRP A 73 12.97 3.64 -1.16
C TRP A 73 13.57 4.75 -0.29
N ASP A 74 13.31 6.00 -0.68
CA ASP A 74 13.59 7.16 0.17
C ASP A 74 12.55 7.22 1.30
N GLY A 75 12.95 6.78 2.49
CA GLY A 75 12.11 6.79 3.69
C GLY A 75 11.71 8.19 4.16
N THR A 76 12.44 9.23 3.76
CA THR A 76 12.15 10.62 4.13
C THR A 76 11.16 11.25 3.15
N LYS A 77 11.34 11.03 1.84
CA LYS A 77 10.43 11.54 0.81
C LYS A 77 9.24 10.62 0.53
N HIS A 78 9.26 9.40 1.07
CA HIS A 78 8.28 8.35 0.83
C HIS A 78 8.06 8.09 -0.67
N MET A 79 9.15 7.88 -1.42
CA MET A 79 9.08 7.57 -2.85
C MET A 79 10.26 6.72 -3.32
N ILE A 80 10.16 6.18 -4.54
CA ILE A 80 11.25 5.42 -5.16
C ILE A 80 12.39 6.34 -5.56
N THR A 81 13.61 5.94 -5.19
CA THR A 81 14.86 6.51 -5.69
C THR A 81 15.44 5.64 -6.79
N VAL A 82 15.89 6.33 -7.84
CA VAL A 82 16.50 5.73 -9.02
C VAL A 82 17.89 6.31 -9.13
N GLU A 83 18.91 5.45 -9.04
CA GLU A 83 20.31 5.87 -9.23
C GLU A 83 20.68 5.92 -10.72
N ASN A 84 20.11 5.01 -11.51
CA ASN A 84 20.37 4.90 -12.95
C ASN A 84 19.06 5.04 -13.75
N GLU A 85 18.89 6.20 -14.40
CA GLU A 85 17.70 6.49 -15.21
C GLU A 85 17.57 5.57 -16.44
N ASN A 86 18.67 5.05 -16.98
CA ASN A 86 18.60 4.08 -18.09
C ASN A 86 17.97 2.77 -17.61
N ALA A 87 18.38 2.29 -16.43
CA ALA A 87 17.79 1.08 -15.82
C ALA A 87 16.29 1.28 -15.52
N TRP A 88 15.90 2.46 -15.03
CA TRP A 88 14.48 2.80 -14.82
C TRP A 88 13.67 2.80 -16.11
N ASN A 89 14.20 3.39 -17.18
CA ASN A 89 13.55 3.43 -18.48
C ASN A 89 13.40 2.04 -19.11
N GLU A 90 14.43 1.19 -18.99
CA GLU A 90 14.40 -0.19 -19.43
C GLU A 90 13.34 -1.00 -18.64
N TYR A 91 13.36 -0.92 -17.31
CA TYR A 91 12.35 -1.57 -16.47
C TYR A 91 10.93 -1.11 -16.81
N CYS A 92 10.73 0.19 -17.04
CA CYS A 92 9.43 0.76 -17.42
C CYS A 92 8.96 0.38 -18.83
N THR A 93 9.83 -0.18 -19.68
CA THR A 93 9.45 -0.65 -21.02
C THR A 93 8.61 -1.93 -20.92
N SER A 94 9.01 -2.85 -20.04
CA SER A 94 8.24 -4.06 -19.71
C SER A 94 7.15 -3.80 -18.66
N HIS A 95 7.38 -2.87 -17.73
CA HIS A 95 6.47 -2.56 -16.62
C HIS A 95 5.86 -1.15 -16.74
N LYS A 96 4.99 -0.95 -17.74
CA LYS A 96 4.39 0.37 -18.03
C LYS A 96 3.66 0.99 -16.84
N SER A 97 3.08 0.16 -15.96
CA SER A 97 2.37 0.60 -14.75
C SER A 97 3.30 1.18 -13.66
N ALA A 98 4.62 0.94 -13.75
CA ALA A 98 5.60 1.48 -12.82
C ALA A 98 5.93 2.96 -13.07
N LYS A 99 5.81 3.44 -14.32
CA LYS A 99 6.17 4.81 -14.72
C LYS A 99 5.68 5.91 -13.77
N PRO A 100 4.40 5.91 -13.32
CA PRO A 100 3.91 6.94 -12.42
C PRO A 100 4.61 6.96 -11.05
N PHE A 101 5.22 5.85 -10.63
CA PHE A 101 5.84 5.73 -9.30
C PHE A 101 7.22 6.40 -9.20
N ARG A 102 7.81 6.82 -10.32
CA ARG A 102 9.10 7.54 -10.33
C ARG A 102 9.11 8.76 -9.40
N PHE A 103 7.98 9.48 -9.36
CA PHE A 103 7.83 10.73 -8.59
C PHE A 103 6.63 10.69 -7.64
N LYS A 104 6.05 9.50 -7.42
CA LYS A 104 4.86 9.37 -6.60
C LYS A 104 5.24 9.26 -5.13
N VAL A 105 4.77 10.24 -4.36
CA VAL A 105 4.87 10.22 -2.90
C VAL A 105 3.78 9.33 -2.30
N LEU A 106 4.16 8.36 -1.46
CA LEU A 106 3.25 7.47 -0.74
C LEU A 106 3.49 7.57 0.78
N GLN A 107 2.98 8.63 1.41
CA GLN A 107 3.19 8.89 2.85
C GLN A 107 2.63 7.81 3.80
N ILE A 108 1.72 6.97 3.30
CA ILE A 108 1.12 5.85 4.04
C ILE A 108 1.73 4.50 3.63
N TRP A 109 2.93 4.50 3.05
CA TRP A 109 3.55 3.29 2.52
C TRP A 109 3.67 2.19 3.57
N ASP A 110 4.13 2.52 4.78
CA ASP A 110 4.27 1.53 5.86
C ASP A 110 2.93 0.91 6.27
N ASP A 111 1.85 1.71 6.28
CA ASP A 111 0.48 1.22 6.46
C ASP A 111 0.05 0.28 5.34
N ILE A 112 0.34 0.64 4.09
CA ILE A 112 0.04 -0.19 2.92
C ILE A 112 0.76 -1.53 3.02
N VAL A 113 2.04 -1.55 3.38
CA VAL A 113 2.83 -2.77 3.59
C VAL A 113 2.19 -3.61 4.69
N ASP A 114 1.89 -3.03 5.85
CA ASP A 114 1.26 -3.75 6.97
C ASP A 114 -0.14 -4.30 6.62
N PHE A 115 -0.92 -3.58 5.81
CA PHE A 115 -2.23 -4.04 5.37
C PHE A 115 -2.17 -5.08 4.25
N CYS A 116 -1.17 -5.06 3.37
CA CYS A 116 -1.15 -5.86 2.14
C CYS A 116 -0.15 -7.02 2.17
N ALA A 117 0.94 -6.93 2.92
CA ALA A 117 2.00 -7.95 2.95
C ALA A 117 1.49 -9.30 3.47
N LYS A 118 0.65 -9.29 4.52
CA LYS A 118 0.09 -10.52 5.12
C LYS A 118 -0.86 -11.26 4.18
N ASP A 119 -1.54 -10.54 3.28
CA ASP A 119 -2.47 -11.14 2.31
C ASP A 119 -1.73 -11.95 1.22
N ARG A 120 -0.42 -11.72 1.01
CA ARG A 120 0.42 -12.43 0.02
C ARG A 120 0.90 -13.81 0.49
N ALA A 121 0.70 -14.17 1.76
CA ALA A 121 1.13 -15.46 2.32
C ALA A 121 0.53 -16.71 1.61
N THR A 122 -0.35 -16.54 0.62
CA THR A 122 -0.96 -17.61 -0.17
C THR A 122 -0.16 -18.02 -1.42
N GLY A 123 1.06 -17.52 -1.66
CA GLY A 123 1.91 -18.10 -2.72
C GLY A 123 3.37 -17.64 -2.70
N HIS A 124 4.31 -18.60 -2.61
CA HIS A 124 5.78 -18.60 -2.87
C HIS A 124 6.66 -17.40 -2.44
N GLY A 125 6.12 -16.31 -1.89
CA GLY A 125 6.84 -15.08 -1.54
C GLY A 125 6.94 -14.83 -0.03
N ALA A 126 6.79 -15.87 0.80
CA ALA A 126 6.81 -15.77 2.25
C ALA A 126 8.13 -15.19 2.80
N GLU A 127 9.26 -15.47 2.15
CA GLU A 127 10.56 -14.97 2.60
C GLU A 127 10.71 -13.46 2.40
N THR A 128 10.22 -12.90 1.29
CA THR A 128 10.46 -11.49 0.95
C THR A 128 9.75 -10.53 1.92
N ALA A 129 8.55 -10.88 2.41
CA ALA A 129 7.81 -10.00 3.33
C ALA A 129 8.44 -9.92 4.73
N MET A 130 9.03 -11.01 5.23
CA MET A 130 9.69 -11.02 6.54
C MET A 130 11.02 -10.28 6.52
N ILE A 131 11.75 -10.35 5.39
CA ILE A 131 13.03 -9.65 5.21
C ILE A 131 12.83 -8.12 5.30
N TRP A 132 11.80 -7.57 4.67
CA TRP A 132 11.56 -6.11 4.71
C TRP A 132 11.17 -5.58 6.10
N ILE A 133 10.39 -6.33 6.89
CA ILE A 133 10.06 -5.94 8.27
C ILE A 133 11.32 -5.93 9.17
N LEU A 134 12.30 -6.79 8.88
CA LEU A 134 13.53 -6.88 9.65
C LEU A 134 14.61 -5.87 9.20
N ILE A 135 14.64 -5.43 7.94
CA ILE A 135 15.69 -4.54 7.43
C ILE A 135 15.48 -3.06 7.81
N LYS A 136 14.26 -2.63 8.16
CA LYS A 136 13.95 -1.22 8.50
C LYS A 136 13.82 -0.91 10.00
N ARG A 137 14.21 -1.82 10.91
CA ARG A 137 14.36 -1.53 12.35
C ARG A 137 15.83 -1.30 12.68
#